data_AF-A0A933MDD4-F1
#
_entry.id   AF-A0A933MDD4-F1
#
_cell.length_a   1.000
_cell.length_b   1.000
_cell.length_c   1.000
_cell.angle_alpha   90.00
_cell.angle_beta   90.00
_cell.angle_gamma   90.00
#
_symmetry.space_group_name_H-M   'P 1'
#
loop_
_entity.id
_entity.type
_entity.pdbx_description
1 polymer ?
#
loop_
_entity_poly.entity_id
_entity_poly.type
_entity_poly.pdbx_seq_one_letter_code
_entity_poly.pdbx_strand_id
1 'polypeptide(L)'
;MKPLFVAEIGMNADGDFDMNYELIRQAAWAGADIAKFQVGWRWAKDDINFLDEDRLRTLKRWCARFGVEFMASIIVPEAWELVKRVGMDRYKIASRTVKEYPDLCRTIIRDGRETFVSLGMREGKGFPFSKPNVRYLYCVSKYPARHEDLKGFPERFDRFFGYSDHLMGLEGCLLALSRGAKLVEKHFTLNKTSKVIRDHSLSATPDEFQQLVRLGRDVAALAESLRTTTDGKRRNP
;
A
#
# COMPACT_ATOMS: atom_id res chain seq x y z
N MET A 1 5.21 -11.43 13.94
CA MET A 1 5.27 -9.96 13.67
C MET A 1 3.86 -9.49 13.37
N LYS A 2 3.43 -8.35 13.94
CA LYS A 2 2.09 -7.79 13.66
C LYS A 2 2.06 -7.29 12.21
N PRO A 3 1.06 -7.66 11.39
CA PRO A 3 0.97 -7.18 10.01
C PRO A 3 0.65 -5.68 9.98
N LEU A 4 1.17 -5.00 8.96
CA LEU A 4 0.91 -3.59 8.67
C LEU A 4 -0.30 -3.44 7.73
N PHE A 5 -1.14 -2.46 8.01
CA PHE A 5 -2.31 -2.11 7.20
C PHE A 5 -2.13 -0.71 6.61
N VAL A 6 -2.08 -0.64 5.28
CA VAL A 6 -1.91 0.61 4.53
C VAL A 6 -3.25 1.01 3.92
N ALA A 7 -3.76 2.18 4.32
CA ALA A 7 -4.87 2.85 3.67
C ALA A 7 -4.32 3.67 2.50
N GLU A 8 -4.49 3.18 1.28
CA GLU A 8 -4.12 3.92 0.06
C GLU A 8 -5.23 4.96 -0.24
N ILE A 9 -5.04 6.18 0.25
CA ILE A 9 -5.92 7.30 -0.07
C ILE A 9 -5.73 7.66 -1.55
N GLY A 10 -4.49 7.66 -2.03
CA GLY A 10 -4.17 7.92 -3.43
C GLY A 10 -4.74 9.25 -3.89
N MET A 11 -5.73 9.18 -4.79
CA MET A 11 -6.42 10.35 -5.33
C MET A 11 -7.88 10.48 -4.85
N ASN A 12 -8.38 9.60 -3.96
CA ASN A 12 -9.80 9.53 -3.55
C ASN A 12 -10.31 10.77 -2.77
N ALA A 13 -9.51 11.83 -2.70
CA ALA A 13 -9.92 13.16 -2.31
C ALA A 13 -10.59 13.94 -3.47
N ASP A 14 -10.64 13.38 -4.68
CA ASP A 14 -11.37 13.94 -5.84
C ASP A 14 -11.00 15.39 -6.21
N GLY A 15 -9.76 15.80 -5.98
CA GLY A 15 -9.29 17.17 -6.22
C GLY A 15 -9.51 18.15 -5.07
N ASP A 16 -10.29 17.77 -4.04
CA ASP A 16 -10.44 18.54 -2.82
C ASP A 16 -9.30 18.20 -1.85
N PHE A 17 -8.29 19.07 -1.78
CA PHE A 17 -7.13 18.84 -0.91
C PHE A 17 -7.53 18.70 0.57
N ASP A 18 -8.51 19.46 1.05
CA ASP A 18 -8.90 19.47 2.46
C ASP A 18 -9.64 18.20 2.87
N MET A 19 -10.29 17.52 1.91
CA MET A 19 -10.89 16.19 2.11
C MET A 19 -9.88 15.15 2.63
N ASN A 20 -8.58 15.33 2.33
CA ASN A 20 -7.54 14.45 2.85
C ASN A 20 -7.47 14.46 4.38
N TYR A 21 -7.82 15.57 5.04
CA TYR A 21 -7.87 15.60 6.51
C TYR A 21 -8.86 14.56 7.06
N GLU A 22 -10.05 14.50 6.47
CA GLU A 22 -11.08 13.55 6.88
C GLU A 22 -10.71 12.11 6.51
N LEU A 23 -10.17 11.90 5.31
CA LEU A 23 -9.68 10.59 4.88
C LEU A 23 -8.60 10.04 5.81
N ILE A 24 -7.63 10.87 6.21
CA ILE A 24 -6.58 10.50 7.17
C ILE A 24 -7.20 10.16 8.52
N ARG A 25 -8.09 11.01 9.03
CA ARG A 25 -8.76 10.81 10.33
C ARG A 25 -9.50 9.48 10.36
N GLN A 26 -10.28 9.19 9.32
CA GLN A 26 -11.07 7.97 9.22
C GLN A 26 -10.19 6.73 9.01
N ALA A 27 -9.12 6.82 8.23
CA ALA A 27 -8.15 5.73 8.09
C ALA A 27 -7.50 5.38 9.44
N ALA A 28 -7.11 6.40 10.21
CA ALA A 28 -6.56 6.22 11.55
C ALA A 28 -7.57 5.56 12.50
N TRP A 29 -8.81 6.04 12.53
CA TRP A 29 -9.88 5.46 13.36
C TRP A 29 -10.26 4.03 12.94
N ALA A 30 -10.18 3.71 11.65
CA ALA A 30 -10.33 2.35 11.15
C ALA A 30 -9.14 1.44 11.52
N GLY A 31 -8.07 2.00 12.07
CA GLY A 31 -6.92 1.26 12.60
C GLY A 31 -5.80 1.02 11.59
N ALA A 32 -5.72 1.82 10.51
CA ALA A 32 -4.60 1.83 9.60
C ALA A 32 -3.30 2.18 10.33
N ASP A 33 -2.19 1.56 9.94
CA ASP A 33 -0.87 1.91 10.44
C ASP A 33 -0.24 3.03 9.58
N ILE A 34 -0.57 3.05 8.28
CA ILE A 34 -0.04 4.00 7.29
C ILE A 34 -1.19 4.57 6.45
N ALA A 35 -1.22 5.90 6.28
CA ALA A 35 -2.01 6.58 5.26
C ALA A 35 -1.09 6.93 4.07
N LYS A 36 -1.44 6.43 2.88
CA LYS A 36 -0.61 6.52 1.68
C LYS A 36 -1.23 7.36 0.56
N PHE A 37 -0.39 8.15 -0.09
CA PHE A 37 -0.73 9.06 -1.19
C PHE A 37 0.06 8.75 -2.46
N GLN A 38 -0.23 9.46 -3.56
CA GLN A 38 0.49 9.33 -4.82
C GLN A 38 1.10 10.68 -5.22
N VAL A 39 2.44 10.76 -5.34
CA VAL A 39 3.13 12.00 -5.75
C VAL A 39 3.65 11.83 -7.16
N GLY A 40 3.29 12.76 -8.05
CA GLY A 40 3.70 12.72 -9.45
C GLY A 40 2.72 12.02 -10.39
N TRP A 41 1.48 11.75 -9.96
CA TRP A 41 0.42 11.15 -10.79
C TRP A 41 -0.76 12.10 -10.92
N ARG A 42 -1.11 12.51 -12.15
CA ARG A 42 -2.14 13.53 -12.44
C ARG A 42 -1.96 14.75 -11.52
N TRP A 43 -0.81 15.40 -11.65
CA TRP A 43 -0.28 16.33 -10.65
C TRP A 43 0.08 17.69 -11.25
N ALA A 44 -0.39 18.05 -12.44
CA ALA A 44 -0.31 19.45 -12.87
C ALA A 44 -1.07 20.34 -11.88
N LYS A 45 -0.78 21.66 -11.85
CA LYS A 45 -1.38 22.60 -10.89
C LYS A 45 -2.91 22.54 -10.83
N ASP A 46 -3.53 22.29 -11.97
CA ASP A 46 -5.00 22.23 -12.12
C ASP A 46 -5.53 20.77 -12.20
N ASP A 47 -4.67 19.77 -11.98
CA ASP A 47 -5.08 18.38 -11.89
C ASP A 47 -5.62 18.01 -10.50
N ILE A 48 -6.39 16.92 -10.47
CA ILE A 48 -7.06 16.38 -9.27
C ILE A 48 -6.11 15.94 -8.13
N ASN A 49 -4.82 15.79 -8.40
CA ASN A 49 -3.86 15.28 -7.43
C ASN A 49 -2.58 16.13 -7.40
N PHE A 50 -2.75 17.45 -7.53
CA PHE A 50 -1.65 18.40 -7.33
C PHE A 50 -1.15 18.38 -5.88
N LEU A 51 0.09 17.92 -5.68
CA LEU A 51 0.76 17.86 -4.38
C LEU A 51 2.16 18.50 -4.48
N ASP A 52 2.24 19.77 -4.10
CA ASP A 52 3.51 20.48 -3.90
C ASP A 52 4.12 20.21 -2.51
N GLU A 53 5.25 20.83 -2.23
CA GLU A 53 5.98 20.63 -0.98
C GLU A 53 5.13 21.01 0.26
N ASP A 54 4.39 22.13 0.20
CA ASP A 54 3.58 22.62 1.31
C ASP A 54 2.38 21.71 1.58
N ARG A 55 1.71 21.23 0.53
CA ARG A 55 0.65 20.24 0.62
C ARG A 55 1.17 18.93 1.22
N LEU A 56 2.33 18.44 0.79
CA LEU A 56 2.94 17.23 1.36
C LEU A 56 3.31 17.40 2.84
N ARG A 57 3.87 18.55 3.24
CA ARG A 57 4.13 18.87 4.65
C ARG A 57 2.85 18.93 5.47
N THR A 58 1.77 19.42 4.88
CA THR A 58 0.45 19.48 5.52
C THR A 58 -0.15 18.09 5.71
N LEU A 59 -0.14 17.23 4.70
CA LEU A 59 -0.57 15.83 4.81
C LEU A 59 0.23 15.09 5.90
N LYS A 60 1.56 15.24 5.89
CA LYS A 60 2.43 14.64 6.91
C LYS A 60 2.07 15.09 8.33
N ARG A 61 1.78 16.38 8.52
CA ARG A 61 1.32 16.92 9.82
C ARG A 61 -0.02 16.34 10.24
N TRP A 62 -0.98 16.22 9.32
CA TRP A 62 -2.28 15.61 9.62
C TRP A 62 -2.17 14.14 9.99
N CYS A 63 -1.36 13.36 9.26
CA CYS A 63 -1.06 11.97 9.61
C CYS A 63 -0.47 11.86 11.03
N ALA A 64 0.55 12.67 11.33
CA ALA A 64 1.17 12.70 12.66
C ALA A 64 0.17 13.05 13.78
N ARG A 65 -0.75 13.98 13.52
CA ARG A 65 -1.82 14.36 14.47
C ARG A 65 -2.72 13.19 14.85
N PHE A 66 -3.00 12.27 13.93
CA PHE A 66 -3.86 11.12 14.16
C PHE A 66 -3.10 9.83 14.47
N GLY A 67 -1.76 9.90 14.58
CA GLY A 67 -0.94 8.75 14.94
C GLY A 67 -0.80 7.70 13.83
N VAL A 68 -0.94 8.10 12.56
CA VAL A 68 -0.69 7.23 11.40
C VAL A 68 0.56 7.69 10.66
N GLU A 69 1.33 6.74 10.12
CA GLU A 69 2.51 7.05 9.33
C GLU A 69 2.10 7.65 7.98
N PHE A 70 2.79 8.71 7.56
CA PHE A 70 2.64 9.30 6.23
C PHE A 70 3.60 8.60 5.25
N MET A 71 3.07 8.06 4.16
CA MET A 71 3.85 7.46 3.07
C MET A 71 3.31 7.92 1.72
N ALA A 72 4.14 7.84 0.67
CA ALA A 72 3.63 8.01 -0.68
C ALA A 72 4.29 7.10 -1.71
N SER A 73 3.53 6.79 -2.76
CA SER A 73 4.04 6.27 -4.02
C SER A 73 4.76 7.39 -4.78
N ILE A 74 6.03 7.20 -5.09
CA ILE A 74 6.82 8.13 -5.91
C ILE A 74 6.73 7.69 -7.37
N ILE A 75 6.10 8.51 -8.22
CA ILE A 75 5.70 8.09 -9.57
C ILE A 75 6.68 8.54 -10.65
N VAL A 76 7.17 9.77 -10.57
CA VAL A 76 8.10 10.38 -11.55
C VAL A 76 9.35 10.97 -10.86
N PRO A 77 10.45 11.24 -11.58
CA PRO A 77 11.68 11.76 -10.99
C PRO A 77 11.50 13.08 -10.23
N GLU A 78 10.64 13.98 -10.69
CA GLU A 78 10.36 15.26 -10.05
C GLU A 78 9.69 15.08 -8.68
N ALA A 79 8.87 14.04 -8.53
CA ALA A 79 8.23 13.71 -7.26
C ALA A 79 9.24 13.28 -6.20
N TRP A 80 10.37 12.68 -6.60
CA TRP A 80 11.43 12.28 -5.67
C TRP A 80 12.07 13.48 -4.98
N GLU A 81 12.32 14.56 -5.72
CA GLU A 81 12.92 15.78 -5.17
C GLU A 81 12.02 16.41 -4.11
N LEU A 82 10.70 16.44 -4.32
CA LEU A 82 9.72 16.90 -3.34
C LEU A 82 9.72 16.00 -2.09
N VAL A 83 9.62 14.68 -2.31
CA VAL A 83 9.56 13.70 -1.22
C VAL A 83 10.81 13.72 -0.34
N LYS A 84 12.00 13.91 -0.94
CA LYS A 84 13.25 14.03 -0.18
C LYS A 84 13.27 15.21 0.78
N ARG A 85 12.76 16.37 0.36
CA ARG A 85 12.72 17.57 1.21
C ARG A 85 11.71 17.48 2.35
N VAL A 86 10.59 16.80 2.10
CA VAL A 86 9.55 16.56 3.12
C VAL A 86 10.04 15.52 4.16
N GLY A 87 10.81 14.54 3.68
CA GLY A 87 11.32 13.40 4.45
C GLY A 87 10.21 12.40 4.78
N MET A 88 10.43 11.12 4.51
CA MET A 88 9.52 10.03 4.87
C MET A 88 10.29 8.93 5.59
N ASP A 89 9.61 8.17 6.44
CA ASP A 89 10.22 7.04 7.14
C ASP A 89 10.43 5.85 6.20
N ARG A 90 9.49 5.67 5.27
CA ARG A 90 9.51 4.62 4.24
C ARG A 90 9.01 5.13 2.90
N TYR A 91 9.35 4.41 1.85
CA TYR A 91 8.92 4.74 0.49
C TYR A 91 8.07 3.65 -0.14
N LYS A 92 7.19 4.05 -1.05
CA LYS A 92 6.47 3.15 -1.95
C LYS A 92 6.91 3.41 -3.39
N ILE A 93 7.24 2.33 -4.09
CA ILE A 93 7.41 2.33 -5.55
C ILE A 93 6.21 1.58 -6.14
N ALA A 94 5.48 2.23 -7.05
CA ALA A 94 4.35 1.64 -7.75
C ALA A 94 4.83 0.71 -8.87
N SER A 95 4.01 -0.28 -9.24
CA SER A 95 4.32 -1.22 -10.34
C SER A 95 4.61 -0.51 -11.66
N ARG A 96 3.92 0.61 -11.91
CA ARG A 96 4.14 1.48 -13.06
C ARG A 96 5.53 2.09 -13.03
N THR A 97 5.94 2.66 -11.89
CA THR A 97 7.28 3.24 -11.73
C THR A 97 8.39 2.23 -12.00
N VAL A 98 8.21 0.96 -11.58
CA VAL A 98 9.17 -0.11 -11.90
C VAL A 98 9.31 -0.31 -13.42
N LYS A 99 8.20 -0.26 -14.15
CA LYS A 99 8.17 -0.44 -15.61
C LYS A 99 8.70 0.78 -16.35
N GLU A 100 8.24 1.98 -15.99
CA GLU A 100 8.47 3.22 -16.74
C GLU A 100 9.75 3.94 -16.33
N TYR A 101 10.15 3.85 -15.06
CA TYR A 101 11.27 4.58 -14.48
C TYR A 101 12.18 3.69 -13.60
N PRO A 102 12.83 2.66 -14.18
CA PRO A 102 13.69 1.75 -13.42
C PRO A 102 14.89 2.46 -12.77
N ASP A 103 15.41 3.53 -13.37
CA ASP A 103 16.51 4.32 -12.77
C ASP A 103 16.06 5.11 -11.55
N LEU A 104 14.84 5.68 -11.58
CA LEU A 104 14.24 6.30 -10.41
C LEU A 104 14.11 5.30 -9.25
N CYS A 105 13.69 4.06 -9.55
CA CYS A 105 13.60 3.01 -8.54
C CYS A 105 14.96 2.75 -7.88
N ARG A 106 16.05 2.69 -8.67
CA ARG A 106 17.41 2.53 -8.16
C ARG A 106 17.82 3.70 -7.27
N THR A 107 17.47 4.93 -7.66
CA THR A 107 17.74 6.14 -6.87
C THR A 107 17.03 6.12 -5.53
N ILE A 108 15.73 5.81 -5.49
CA ILE A 108 14.95 5.71 -4.25
C ILE A 108 15.54 4.63 -3.33
N ILE A 109 15.84 3.45 -3.87
CA ILE A 109 16.38 2.32 -3.09
C ILE A 109 17.77 2.65 -2.50
N ARG A 110 18.59 3.43 -3.22
CA ARG A 110 19.93 3.85 -2.76
C ARG A 110 19.88 4.78 -1.54
N ASP A 111 18.75 5.42 -1.27
CA ASP A 111 18.57 6.23 -0.05
C ASP A 111 18.65 5.39 1.23
N GLY A 112 18.42 4.08 1.14
CA GLY A 112 18.63 3.12 2.23
C GLY A 112 17.43 2.90 3.16
N ARG A 113 16.40 3.74 3.09
CA ARG A 113 15.15 3.56 3.85
C ARG A 113 14.34 2.36 3.35
N GLU A 114 13.52 1.78 4.22
CA GLU A 114 12.66 0.66 3.83
C GLU A 114 11.74 1.08 2.67
N THR A 115 11.73 0.27 1.62
CA THR A 115 11.05 0.60 0.36
C THR A 115 10.17 -0.56 -0.08
N PHE A 116 8.86 -0.31 -0.14
CA PHE A 116 7.86 -1.25 -0.61
C PHE A 116 7.68 -1.15 -2.13
N VAL A 117 7.94 -2.23 -2.85
CA VAL A 117 7.90 -2.25 -4.32
C VAL A 117 6.79 -3.19 -4.80
N SER A 118 5.79 -2.66 -5.52
CA SER A 118 4.74 -3.48 -6.15
C SER A 118 5.19 -3.95 -7.53
N LEU A 119 4.81 -5.16 -7.94
CA LEU A 119 5.33 -5.83 -9.14
C LEU A 119 4.26 -6.21 -10.19
N GLY A 120 3.07 -5.61 -10.14
CA GLY A 120 1.94 -6.03 -10.98
C GLY A 120 1.98 -5.59 -12.45
N MET A 121 3.01 -4.87 -12.90
CA MET A 121 3.23 -4.51 -14.31
C MET A 121 4.59 -5.03 -14.83
N ARG A 122 5.31 -5.83 -14.02
CA ARG A 122 6.65 -6.29 -14.39
C ARG A 122 6.58 -7.26 -15.58
N GLU A 123 7.64 -7.24 -16.37
CA GLU A 123 7.91 -8.30 -17.33
C GLU A 123 8.68 -9.43 -16.64
N GLY A 124 8.22 -10.68 -16.83
CA GLY A 124 8.82 -11.86 -16.22
C GLY A 124 8.47 -12.10 -14.73
N LYS A 125 9.13 -13.10 -14.13
CA LYS A 125 8.86 -13.56 -12.75
C LYS A 125 9.91 -13.09 -11.73
N GLY A 126 10.90 -12.32 -12.17
CA GLY A 126 12.05 -11.91 -11.36
C GLY A 126 11.78 -10.78 -10.36
N PHE A 127 12.70 -10.62 -9.41
CA PHE A 127 12.73 -9.51 -8.45
C PHE A 127 13.85 -8.55 -8.90
N PRO A 128 13.51 -7.39 -9.48
CA PRO A 128 14.47 -6.57 -10.25
C PRO A 128 15.55 -5.89 -9.40
N PHE A 129 15.32 -5.78 -8.09
CA PHE A 129 16.23 -5.14 -7.14
C PHE A 129 16.57 -6.11 -6.00
N SER A 130 17.87 -6.28 -5.71
CA SER A 130 18.35 -7.11 -4.61
C SER A 130 19.10 -6.24 -3.60
N LYS A 131 18.35 -5.65 -2.66
CA LYS A 131 18.87 -4.80 -1.59
C LYS A 131 18.12 -5.08 -0.28
N PRO A 132 18.78 -5.01 0.89
CA PRO A 132 18.20 -5.43 2.16
C PRO A 132 17.06 -4.54 2.65
N ASN A 133 16.95 -3.30 2.16
CA ASN A 133 15.87 -2.37 2.46
C ASN A 133 14.65 -2.54 1.53
N VAL A 134 14.68 -3.45 0.55
CA VAL A 134 13.58 -3.66 -0.39
C VAL A 134 12.61 -4.71 0.16
N ARG A 135 11.31 -4.43 0.04
CA ARG A 135 10.21 -5.30 0.41
C ARG A 135 9.23 -5.39 -0.75
N TYR A 136 9.06 -6.59 -1.31
CA TYR A 136 8.19 -6.75 -2.47
C TYR A 136 6.74 -7.02 -2.08
N LEU A 137 5.82 -6.37 -2.77
CA LEU A 137 4.39 -6.63 -2.66
C LEU A 137 3.90 -7.35 -3.92
N TYR A 138 3.16 -8.44 -3.72
CA TYR A 138 2.38 -9.01 -4.81
C TYR A 138 1.25 -8.04 -5.15
N CYS A 139 0.95 -7.85 -6.44
CA CYS A 139 -0.25 -7.12 -6.87
C CYS A 139 -0.56 -7.48 -8.32
N VAL A 140 -1.81 -7.24 -8.73
CA VAL A 140 -2.26 -7.30 -10.12
C VAL A 140 -2.75 -5.93 -10.53
N SER A 141 -2.20 -5.35 -11.60
CA SER A 141 -2.50 -3.95 -11.99
C SER A 141 -3.77 -3.84 -12.83
N LYS A 142 -4.91 -4.24 -12.25
CA LYS A 142 -6.26 -4.07 -12.80
C LYS A 142 -7.13 -3.42 -11.72
N TYR A 143 -7.99 -2.47 -12.11
CA TYR A 143 -8.68 -1.57 -11.17
C TYR A 143 -10.17 -1.46 -11.53
N PRO A 144 -11.09 -2.33 -11.08
CA PRO A 144 -10.84 -3.45 -10.17
C PRO A 144 -10.24 -4.67 -10.86
N ALA A 145 -9.48 -5.44 -10.09
CA ALA A 145 -9.13 -6.81 -10.41
C ALA A 145 -10.30 -7.74 -10.07
N ARG A 146 -10.38 -8.88 -10.75
CA ARG A 146 -11.33 -9.97 -10.47
C ARG A 146 -10.62 -11.16 -9.86
N HIS A 147 -11.36 -12.08 -9.24
CA HIS A 147 -10.78 -13.31 -8.68
C HIS A 147 -10.02 -14.13 -9.74
N GLU A 148 -10.55 -14.20 -10.96
CA GLU A 148 -9.91 -14.85 -12.11
C GLU A 148 -8.58 -14.21 -12.55
N ASP A 149 -8.32 -12.97 -12.14
CA ASP A 149 -7.07 -12.27 -12.45
C ASP A 149 -5.93 -12.63 -11.48
N LEU A 150 -6.26 -13.21 -10.33
CA LEU A 150 -5.28 -13.62 -9.31
C LEU A 150 -4.65 -14.99 -9.61
N LYS A 151 -4.57 -15.37 -10.89
CA LYS A 151 -3.82 -16.55 -11.34
C LYS A 151 -2.35 -16.39 -10.93
N GLY A 152 -1.88 -17.25 -10.03
CA GLY A 152 -0.53 -17.17 -9.46
C GLY A 152 -0.42 -16.32 -8.19
N PHE A 153 -1.53 -16.07 -7.50
CA PHE A 153 -1.50 -15.55 -6.14
C PHE A 153 -0.63 -16.44 -5.25
N PRO A 154 0.30 -15.89 -4.43
CA PRO A 154 1.23 -16.70 -3.67
C PRO A 154 0.52 -17.69 -2.74
N GLU A 155 0.94 -18.95 -2.75
CA GLU A 155 0.50 -19.94 -1.75
C GLU A 155 1.07 -19.65 -0.36
N ARG A 156 2.26 -19.02 -0.33
CA ARG A 156 2.93 -18.50 0.87
C ARG A 156 3.62 -17.18 0.55
N PHE A 157 3.63 -16.26 1.51
CA PHE A 157 4.29 -14.96 1.41
C PHE A 157 5.74 -15.01 1.94
N ASP A 158 6.52 -15.98 1.46
CA ASP A 158 7.93 -16.12 1.85
C ASP A 158 8.84 -15.22 0.98
N ARG A 159 8.50 -15.07 -0.30
CA ARG A 159 9.24 -14.22 -1.27
C ARG A 159 8.66 -12.81 -1.42
N PHE A 160 7.39 -12.64 -1.08
CA PHE A 160 6.70 -11.36 -1.04
C PHE A 160 6.50 -10.98 0.41
N PHE A 161 6.81 -9.73 0.77
CA PHE A 161 6.57 -9.20 2.10
C PHE A 161 5.07 -8.99 2.36
N GLY A 162 4.30 -8.66 1.33
CA GLY A 162 2.89 -8.33 1.49
C GLY A 162 2.11 -8.31 0.18
N TYR A 163 0.89 -7.81 0.25
CA TYR A 163 -0.06 -7.74 -0.85
C TYR A 163 -0.60 -6.32 -1.02
N SER A 164 -0.62 -5.82 -2.25
CA SER A 164 -1.28 -4.57 -2.64
C SER A 164 -2.50 -4.93 -3.49
N ASP A 165 -3.68 -4.70 -2.93
CA ASP A 165 -4.95 -5.23 -3.40
C ASP A 165 -5.73 -4.25 -4.28
N HIS A 166 -6.35 -4.79 -5.32
CA HIS A 166 -7.26 -4.06 -6.19
C HIS A 166 -8.57 -4.83 -6.46
N LEU A 167 -8.88 -5.87 -5.67
CA LEU A 167 -10.21 -6.48 -5.68
C LEU A 167 -11.25 -5.49 -5.13
N MET A 168 -12.54 -5.77 -5.33
CA MET A 168 -13.59 -4.96 -4.70
C MET A 168 -13.75 -5.26 -3.21
N GLY A 169 -13.65 -6.53 -2.82
CA GLY A 169 -13.82 -6.97 -1.43
C GLY A 169 -12.50 -7.06 -0.64
N LEU A 170 -12.57 -7.69 0.53
CA LEU A 170 -11.44 -7.81 1.48
C LEU A 170 -10.77 -9.19 1.41
N GLU A 171 -11.37 -10.13 0.70
CA GLU A 171 -10.98 -11.55 0.66
C GLU A 171 -9.54 -11.76 0.21
N GLY A 172 -9.05 -10.96 -0.74
CA GLY A 172 -7.66 -11.04 -1.20
C GLY A 172 -6.67 -10.68 -0.08
N CYS A 173 -6.95 -9.63 0.69
CA CYS A 173 -6.13 -9.22 1.82
C CYS A 173 -6.14 -10.27 2.94
N LEU A 174 -7.31 -10.79 3.30
CA LEU A 174 -7.43 -11.83 4.33
C LEU A 174 -6.72 -13.13 3.92
N LEU A 175 -6.83 -13.53 2.64
CA LEU A 175 -6.09 -14.66 2.10
C LEU A 175 -4.58 -14.43 2.11
N ALA A 176 -4.12 -13.20 1.82
CA ALA A 176 -2.70 -12.87 1.91
C ALA A 176 -2.18 -13.04 3.35
N LEU A 177 -2.91 -12.50 4.32
CA LEU A 177 -2.56 -12.54 5.74
C LEU A 177 -2.56 -13.98 6.28
N SER A 178 -3.54 -14.80 5.93
CA SER A 178 -3.56 -16.23 6.32
C SER A 178 -2.38 -17.01 5.73
N ARG A 179 -1.83 -16.54 4.61
CA ARG A 179 -0.64 -17.10 3.94
C ARG A 179 0.67 -16.45 4.39
N GLY A 180 0.63 -15.58 5.40
CA GLY A 180 1.80 -15.02 6.07
C GLY A 180 2.28 -13.66 5.54
N ALA A 181 1.44 -12.93 4.79
CA ALA A 181 1.75 -11.56 4.42
C ALA A 181 1.96 -10.71 5.68
N LYS A 182 2.97 -9.85 5.66
CA LYS A 182 3.32 -8.92 6.75
C LYS A 182 2.82 -7.50 6.49
N LEU A 183 2.29 -7.24 5.30
CA LEU A 183 1.67 -5.99 4.92
C LEU A 183 0.51 -6.25 3.97
N VAL A 184 -0.60 -5.53 4.17
CA VAL A 184 -1.66 -5.40 3.18
C VAL A 184 -1.91 -3.92 2.89
N GLU A 185 -2.06 -3.60 1.60
CA GLU A 185 -2.42 -2.28 1.11
C GLU A 185 -3.75 -2.37 0.39
N LYS A 186 -4.70 -1.51 0.78
CA LYS A 186 -6.05 -1.44 0.22
C LYS A 186 -6.40 0.02 0.00
N HIS A 187 -6.96 0.35 -1.17
CA HIS A 187 -7.45 1.71 -1.39
C HIS A 187 -8.53 2.08 -0.38
N PHE A 188 -8.57 3.34 0.01
CA PHE A 188 -9.42 3.84 1.09
C PHE A 188 -10.25 5.03 0.64
N THR A 189 -11.53 5.04 0.96
CA THR A 189 -12.46 6.11 0.62
C THR A 189 -13.48 6.35 1.72
N LEU A 190 -14.08 7.53 1.80
CA LEU A 190 -15.22 7.78 2.68
C LEU A 190 -16.51 7.17 2.14
N ASN A 191 -16.67 7.16 0.81
CA ASN A 191 -17.81 6.56 0.13
C ASN A 191 -17.39 6.01 -1.25
N LYS A 192 -18.16 5.07 -1.78
CA LYS A 192 -17.91 4.47 -3.11
C LYS A 192 -18.74 5.10 -4.22
N THR A 193 -19.48 6.18 -3.92
CA THR A 193 -20.47 6.76 -4.85
C THR A 193 -19.86 7.71 -5.87
N SER A 194 -18.68 8.27 -5.58
CA SER A 194 -17.99 9.14 -6.53
C SER A 194 -17.67 8.40 -7.83
N LYS A 195 -17.91 9.09 -8.95
CA LYS A 195 -17.60 8.62 -10.30
C LYS A 195 -16.40 9.35 -10.91
N VAL A 196 -15.80 10.29 -10.18
CA VAL A 196 -14.68 11.11 -10.66
C VAL A 196 -13.42 10.25 -10.81
N ILE A 197 -13.20 9.32 -9.87
CA ILE A 197 -12.07 8.40 -9.87
C ILE A 197 -12.58 6.96 -9.78
N ARG A 198 -12.05 6.11 -10.67
CA ARG A 198 -12.44 4.68 -10.76
C ARG A 198 -12.17 3.91 -9.46
N ASP A 199 -11.14 4.33 -8.74
CA ASP A 199 -10.63 3.65 -7.54
C ASP A 199 -11.63 3.69 -6.38
N HIS A 200 -12.57 4.64 -6.32
CA HIS A 200 -13.64 4.64 -5.31
C HIS A 200 -14.41 3.31 -5.27
N SER A 201 -14.67 2.71 -6.43
CA SER A 201 -15.46 1.47 -6.54
C SER A 201 -14.80 0.25 -5.88
N LEU A 202 -13.46 0.20 -5.90
CA LEU A 202 -12.68 -0.91 -5.32
C LEU A 202 -12.14 -0.60 -3.92
N SER A 203 -12.22 0.65 -3.50
CA SER A 203 -11.72 1.12 -2.20
C SER A 203 -12.56 0.57 -1.07
N ALA A 204 -11.94 0.37 0.10
CA ALA A 204 -12.63 0.09 1.35
C ALA A 204 -13.17 1.39 1.96
N THR A 205 -14.41 1.36 2.46
CA THR A 205 -14.95 2.39 3.35
C THR A 205 -14.29 2.31 4.74
N PRO A 206 -14.51 3.29 5.65
CA PRO A 206 -13.98 3.21 7.00
C PRO A 206 -14.41 1.93 7.73
N ASP A 207 -15.68 1.53 7.61
CA ASP A 207 -16.21 0.31 8.23
C ASP A 207 -15.59 -0.96 7.65
N GLU A 208 -15.46 -1.04 6.32
CA GLU A 208 -14.82 -2.19 5.65
C GLU A 208 -13.33 -2.28 6.00
N PHE A 209 -12.64 -1.14 6.08
CA PHE A 209 -11.23 -1.12 6.46
C PHE A 209 -11.04 -1.51 7.93
N GLN A 210 -11.93 -1.08 8.82
CA GLN A 210 -11.91 -1.51 10.21
C GLN A 210 -12.13 -3.03 10.34
N GLN A 211 -13.05 -3.59 9.56
CA GLN A 211 -13.24 -5.04 9.48
C GLN A 211 -11.98 -5.74 8.96
N LEU A 212 -11.33 -5.20 7.93
CA LEU A 212 -10.06 -5.72 7.42
C LEU A 212 -8.98 -5.74 8.50
N VAL A 213 -8.82 -4.65 9.26
CA VAL A 213 -7.81 -4.55 10.32
C VAL A 213 -8.09 -5.56 11.43
N ARG A 214 -9.34 -5.64 11.91
CA ARG A 214 -9.74 -6.56 12.98
C ARG A 214 -9.54 -8.01 12.54
N LEU A 215 -10.24 -8.44 11.49
CA LEU A 215 -10.18 -9.83 11.00
C LEU A 215 -8.77 -10.18 10.53
N GLY A 216 -8.08 -9.25 9.88
CA GLY A 216 -6.73 -9.48 9.38
C GLY A 216 -5.72 -9.75 10.49
N ARG A 217 -5.81 -9.03 11.63
CA ARG A 217 -4.95 -9.28 12.80
C ARG A 217 -5.23 -10.66 13.40
N ASP A 218 -6.50 -11.01 13.57
CA ASP A 218 -6.90 -12.30 14.14
C ASP A 218 -6.48 -13.47 13.24
N VAL A 219 -6.72 -13.36 11.92
CA VAL A 219 -6.33 -14.35 10.91
C VAL A 219 -4.81 -14.52 10.87
N ALA A 220 -4.04 -13.43 10.88
CA ALA A 220 -2.58 -13.51 10.87
C ALA A 220 -2.03 -14.16 12.15
N ALA A 221 -2.58 -13.82 13.32
CA ALA A 221 -2.18 -14.43 14.59
C ALA A 221 -2.51 -15.94 14.63
N LEU A 222 -3.71 -16.33 14.18
CA LEU A 222 -4.11 -17.73 14.08
C LEU A 222 -3.18 -18.50 13.14
N ALA A 223 -2.94 -17.98 11.93
CA ALA A 223 -2.06 -18.62 10.95
C ALA A 223 -0.64 -18.82 11.49
N GLU A 224 -0.09 -17.84 12.21
CA GLU A 224 1.23 -17.96 12.84
C GLU A 224 1.24 -19.06 13.91
N SER A 225 0.23 -19.10 14.79
CA SER A 225 0.14 -20.11 15.86
C SER A 225 0.11 -21.55 15.32
N LEU A 226 -0.58 -21.77 14.19
CA LEU A 226 -0.68 -23.08 13.55
C LEU A 226 0.63 -23.50 12.87
N ARG A 227 1.45 -22.56 12.41
CA ARG A 227 2.76 -22.88 11.81
C ARG A 227 3.77 -23.32 12.87
N THR A 228 3.79 -22.63 14.00
CA THR A 228 4.72 -22.95 15.11
C THR A 228 4.50 -24.34 15.68
N THR A 229 3.25 -24.82 15.71
CA THR A 229 2.91 -26.17 16.19
C THR A 229 3.31 -27.27 15.20
N THR A 230 3.24 -27.02 13.90
CA THR A 230 3.66 -27.99 12.87
C THR A 230 5.18 -28.17 12.77
N ASP A 231 5.97 -27.10 12.93
CA ASP A 231 7.43 -27.20 12.92
C ASP A 231 7.98 -27.79 14.23
N GLY A 232 7.28 -27.61 15.36
CA GLY A 232 7.62 -28.24 16.63
C GLY A 232 7.41 -29.76 16.66
N LYS A 233 6.41 -30.29 15.93
CA LYS A 233 6.16 -31.75 15.84
C LYS A 233 7.16 -32.51 14.95
N ARG A 234 7.98 -31.82 14.14
CA ARG A 234 9.08 -32.44 13.36
C ARG A 234 10.38 -32.60 14.15
N ARG A 235 10.41 -32.22 15.43
CA ARG A 235 11.61 -32.22 16.29
C ARG A 235 11.61 -33.26 17.41
N ASN A 236 10.72 -34.25 17.40
CA ASN A 236 10.86 -35.41 18.28
C ASN A 236 11.24 -36.66 17.46
N PRO A 237 12.37 -37.31 17.77
CA PRO A 237 12.79 -38.55 17.13
C PRO A 237 11.84 -39.72 17.40
#